data_AF-A0A957Z8Y1-F1
#
_entry.id   AF-A0A957Z8Y1-F1
#
_cell.length_a   1.000
_cell.length_b   1.000
_cell.length_c   1.000
_cell.angle_alpha   90.00
_cell.angle_beta   90.00
_cell.angle_gamma   90.00
#
_symmetry.space_group_name_H-M   'P 1'
#
loop_
_entity.id
_entity.type
_entity.pdbx_description
1 polymer ?
#
loop_
_entity_poly.entity_id
_entity_poly.type
_entity_poly.pdbx_seq_one_letter_code
_entity_poly.pdbx_strand_id
1 'polypeptide(L)'
;MLAESVLHNRLRDALAGVDLPFLGAKTQGKVRDIYRHGDRLVLVTTDRLSAFDRILGLVPYKGQVLTQLAAWWFAETQDIIGNHLLDVPDP
;
A
#
# COMPACT_ATOMS: atom_id res chain seq x y z
N MET A 1 -20.82 -6.38 -14.68
CA MET A 1 -20.83 -6.42 -13.19
C MET A 1 -20.23 -7.76 -12.77
N LEU A 2 -19.35 -7.80 -11.76
CA LEU A 2 -18.78 -9.06 -11.28
C LEU A 2 -19.84 -9.89 -10.56
N ALA A 3 -19.73 -11.23 -10.64
CA ALA A 3 -20.60 -12.11 -9.87
C ALA A 3 -20.26 -12.04 -8.38
N GLU A 4 -21.27 -12.18 -7.52
CA GLU A 4 -21.10 -12.16 -6.06
C GLU A 4 -20.13 -13.24 -5.56
N SER A 5 -20.16 -14.43 -6.17
CA SER A 5 -19.21 -15.51 -5.87
C SER A 5 -17.77 -15.12 -6.14
N VAL A 6 -17.52 -14.31 -7.18
CA VAL A 6 -16.19 -13.76 -7.46
C VAL A 6 -15.77 -12.82 -6.34
N LEU A 7 -16.63 -11.89 -5.92
CA LEU A 7 -16.32 -10.95 -4.83
C LEU A 7 -16.01 -11.68 -3.52
N HIS A 8 -16.81 -12.66 -3.13
CA HIS A 8 -16.57 -13.46 -1.93
C HIS A 8 -15.25 -14.22 -1.98
N ASN A 9 -14.92 -14.81 -3.13
CA ASN A 9 -13.65 -15.51 -3.32
C ASN A 9 -12.42 -14.59 -3.22
N ARG A 10 -12.59 -13.28 -3.41
CA ARG A 10 -11.53 -12.27 -3.33
C ARG A 10 -11.34 -11.68 -1.93
N LEU A 11 -12.27 -11.89 -1.00
CA LEU A 11 -12.15 -11.37 0.36
C LEU A 11 -10.89 -11.87 1.10
N ARG A 12 -10.44 -13.09 0.79
CA ARG A 12 -9.23 -13.71 1.35
C ARG A 12 -7.92 -13.12 0.82
N ASP A 13 -7.97 -12.36 -0.27
CA ASP A 13 -6.78 -11.79 -0.90
C ASP A 13 -6.34 -10.49 -0.18
N ALA A 14 -7.06 -10.07 0.86
CA ALA A 14 -6.80 -8.81 1.55
C ALA A 14 -5.49 -8.82 2.35
N LEU A 15 -4.61 -7.86 2.06
CA LEU A 15 -3.32 -7.73 2.71
C LEU A 15 -3.40 -6.93 4.02
N ALA A 16 -3.45 -7.61 5.16
CA ALA A 16 -3.45 -6.95 6.48
C ALA A 16 -2.10 -6.30 6.85
N GLY A 17 -1.01 -6.87 6.36
CA GLY A 17 0.37 -6.48 6.62
C GLY A 17 1.33 -7.52 6.06
N VAL A 18 2.60 -7.18 5.99
CA VAL A 18 3.67 -8.09 5.55
C VAL A 18 4.78 -8.11 6.58
N ASP A 19 5.52 -9.21 6.70
CA ASP A 19 6.76 -9.24 7.48
C ASP A 19 7.92 -9.60 6.55
N LEU A 20 8.74 -8.61 6.23
CA LEU A 20 9.82 -8.69 5.25
C LEU A 20 11.15 -8.30 5.93
N PRO A 21 11.70 -9.16 6.80
CA PRO A 21 12.87 -8.81 7.62
C PRO A 21 14.11 -8.44 6.79
N PHE A 22 14.21 -8.95 5.56
CA PHE A 22 15.28 -8.60 4.62
C PHE A 22 15.26 -7.13 4.16
N LEU A 23 14.16 -6.41 4.36
CA LEU A 23 14.05 -4.98 4.06
C LEU A 23 14.53 -4.08 5.22
N GLY A 24 14.82 -4.65 6.39
CA GLY A 24 15.31 -3.92 7.56
C GLY A 24 14.24 -3.64 8.61
N ALA A 25 14.46 -2.62 9.45
CA ALA A 25 13.59 -2.34 10.58
C ALA A 25 12.18 -1.90 10.12
N LYS A 26 11.15 -2.58 10.64
CA LYS A 26 9.74 -2.33 10.33
C LYS A 26 9.11 -1.35 11.33
N THR A 27 8.40 -0.36 10.79
CA THR A 27 7.45 0.48 11.52
C THR A 27 6.06 0.29 10.94
N GLN A 28 5.08 -0.06 11.78
CA GLN A 28 3.70 -0.26 11.35
C GLN A 28 2.88 1.02 11.59
N GLY A 29 2.39 1.63 10.51
CA GLY A 29 1.40 2.70 10.57
C GLY A 29 -0.03 2.16 10.57
N LYS A 30 -1.03 3.07 10.48
CA LYS A 30 -2.45 2.71 10.37
C LYS A 30 -2.74 1.87 9.11
N VAL A 31 -2.20 2.28 7.97
CA VAL A 31 -2.50 1.68 6.65
C VAL A 31 -1.26 1.31 5.82
N ARG A 32 -0.05 1.54 6.35
CA ARG A 32 1.22 1.22 5.69
C ARG A 32 2.16 0.49 6.64
N ASP A 33 2.90 -0.46 6.09
CA ASP A 33 4.10 -1.00 6.72
C ASP A 33 5.31 -0.32 6.08
N ILE A 34 6.20 0.22 6.91
CA ILE A 34 7.34 1.02 6.46
C ILE A 34 8.63 0.30 6.88
N TYR A 35 9.53 0.08 5.94
CA TYR A 35 10.83 -0.53 6.19
C TYR A 35 11.93 0.48 5.93
N ARG A 36 12.90 0.56 6.85
CA ARG A 36 14.12 1.36 6.65
C ARG A 36 15.21 0.47 6.06
N HIS A 37 15.63 0.79 4.84
CA HIS A 37 16.66 0.07 4.09
C HIS A 37 17.80 1.01 3.71
N GLY A 38 18.79 1.16 4.59
CA GLY A 38 19.88 2.12 4.41
C GLY A 38 19.38 3.57 4.42
N ASP A 39 19.63 4.28 3.33
CA ASP A 39 19.16 5.66 3.08
C ASP A 39 17.75 5.72 2.46
N ARG A 40 17.11 4.57 2.19
CA ARG A 40 15.80 4.47 1.56
C ARG A 40 14.71 4.04 2.54
N LEU A 41 13.49 4.39 2.19
CA LEU A 41 12.28 3.87 2.83
C LEU A 41 11.50 3.02 1.83
N VAL A 42 11.13 1.81 2.23
CA VAL A 42 10.20 0.97 1.47
C VAL A 42 8.83 1.08 2.13
N LEU A 43 7.84 1.56 1.35
CA LEU A 43 6.48 1.79 1.81
C LEU A 43 5.56 0.72 1.23
N VAL A 44 5.01 -0.15 2.05
CA VAL A 44 4.01 -1.16 1.65
C VAL A 44 2.63 -0.68 2.06
N THR A 45 1.80 -0.26 1.10
CA THR A 45 0.41 0.13 1.37
C THR A 45 -0.44 -1.12 1.54
N THR A 46 -1.05 -1.28 2.72
CA THR A 46 -1.89 -2.43 3.08
C THR A 46 -3.36 -2.18 2.74
N ASP A 47 -4.17 -3.24 2.83
CA ASP A 47 -5.62 -3.20 2.64
C ASP A 47 -6.39 -2.74 3.88
N ARG A 48 -5.69 -2.47 4.99
CA ARG A 48 -6.28 -1.87 6.20
C ARG A 48 -6.97 -0.55 5.86
N LEU A 49 -8.24 -0.46 6.24
CA LEU A 49 -9.05 0.75 6.19
C LEU A 49 -9.12 1.37 7.59
N SER A 50 -8.82 2.66 7.69
CA SER A 50 -8.95 3.42 8.94
C SER A 50 -9.95 4.56 8.77
N ALA A 51 -10.83 4.72 9.75
CA ALA A 51 -11.67 5.91 9.94
C ALA A 51 -12.00 6.07 11.43
N PHE A 52 -12.33 7.29 11.86
CA PHE A 52 -12.63 7.61 13.26
C PHE A 52 -11.55 7.13 14.24
N ASP A 53 -10.28 7.30 13.84
CA ASP A 53 -9.09 6.84 14.58
C ASP A 53 -9.02 5.34 14.93
N ARG A 54 -9.77 4.50 14.20
CA ARG A 54 -9.73 3.04 14.35
C ARG A 54 -9.46 2.35 13.02
N ILE A 55 -8.91 1.14 13.08
CA ILE A 55 -8.89 0.22 11.94
C ILE A 55 -10.26 -0.46 11.89
N LEU A 56 -11.00 -0.28 10.80
CA LEU A 56 -12.36 -0.79 10.65
C LEU A 56 -12.40 -2.20 10.03
N GLY A 57 -11.37 -2.56 9.28
CA GLY A 57 -11.29 -3.83 8.57
C GLY A 57 -10.33 -3.76 7.39
N LEU A 58 -10.49 -4.71 6.47
CA LEU A 58 -9.70 -4.81 5.26
C LEU A 58 -10.60 -4.63 4.03
N VAL A 59 -10.08 -3.93 3.02
CA VAL A 59 -10.70 -3.83 1.69
C VAL A 59 -9.73 -4.44 0.70
N PRO A 60 -10.01 -5.64 0.15
CA PRO A 60 -9.10 -6.32 -0.77
C PRO A 60 -8.66 -5.39 -1.92
N TYR A 61 -7.37 -5.42 -2.25
CA TYR A 61 -6.75 -4.67 -3.34
C TYR A 61 -6.72 -3.14 -3.18
N LYS A 62 -7.18 -2.59 -2.05
CA LYS A 62 -7.10 -1.14 -1.79
C LYS A 62 -5.65 -0.66 -1.82
N GLY A 63 -4.74 -1.41 -1.20
CA GLY A 63 -3.32 -1.07 -1.15
C GLY A 63 -2.72 -0.95 -2.55
N GLN A 64 -3.02 -1.91 -3.42
CA GLN A 64 -2.58 -1.92 -4.82
C GLN A 64 -3.10 -0.70 -5.59
N VAL A 65 -4.41 -0.46 -5.55
CA VAL A 65 -5.03 0.67 -6.27
C VAL A 65 -4.46 2.01 -5.80
N LEU A 66 -4.28 2.19 -4.49
CA LEU A 66 -3.73 3.43 -3.94
C LEU A 66 -2.24 3.61 -4.27
N THR A 67 -1.46 2.54 -4.33
CA THR A 67 -0.05 2.60 -4.75
C THR A 67 0.05 3.01 -6.22
N GLN A 68 -0.75 2.40 -7.11
CA GLN A 68 -0.76 2.73 -8.54
C GLN A 68 -1.25 4.17 -8.79
N LEU A 69 -2.30 4.61 -8.08
CA LEU A 69 -2.79 5.98 -8.16
C LEU A 69 -1.74 6.99 -7.68
N ALA A 70 -1.04 6.70 -6.59
CA ALA A 70 0.04 7.56 -6.09
C ALA A 70 1.19 7.64 -7.10
N ALA A 71 1.61 6.51 -7.67
CA ALA A 71 2.65 6.45 -8.70
C ALA A 71 2.30 7.32 -9.92
N TRP A 72 1.05 7.23 -10.39
CA TRP A 72 0.55 8.08 -11.47
C TRP A 72 0.67 9.58 -11.12
N TRP A 73 0.16 9.99 -9.94
CA TRP A 73 0.25 11.39 -9.52
C TRP A 73 1.69 11.88 -9.33
N PHE A 74 2.62 11.03 -8.87
CA PHE A 74 4.03 11.40 -8.78
C PHE A 74 4.64 11.66 -10.14
N ALA A 75 4.24 10.94 -11.19
CA ALA A 75 4.66 11.20 -12.56
C ALA A 75 4.04 12.50 -13.11
N GLU A 76 2.72 12.68 -12.94
CA GLU A 76 1.99 13.84 -13.47
C GLU A 76 2.38 15.18 -12.83
N THR A 77 2.97 15.17 -11.64
CA THR A 77 3.36 16.39 -10.91
C THR A 77 4.88 16.60 -10.85
N GLN A 78 5.64 15.76 -11.53
CA GLN A 78 7.11 15.78 -11.47
C GLN A 78 7.73 17.07 -12.02
N ASP A 79 7.06 17.71 -12.98
CA ASP A 79 7.46 19.00 -13.57
C ASP A 79 7.16 20.21 -12.65
N ILE A 80 6.27 20.03 -11.66
CA ILE A 80 5.90 21.07 -10.69
C ILE A 80 6.87 21.07 -9.51
N ILE A 81 7.15 19.90 -8.93
CA ILE A 81 8.05 19.75 -7.78
C ILE A 81 8.68 18.34 -7.72
N GLY A 82 9.94 18.28 -7.31
CA GLY A 82 10.61 17.01 -7.02
C GLY A 82 9.90 16.24 -5.90
N ASN A 83 9.76 14.93 -6.08
CA ASN A 83 9.14 14.04 -5.10
C ASN A 83 10.11 12.93 -4.64
N HIS A 84 9.68 12.12 -3.67
CA HIS A 84 10.51 11.12 -3.00
C HIS A 84 10.43 9.72 -3.64
N LEU A 85 9.64 9.54 -4.70
CA LEU A 85 9.46 8.24 -5.34
C LEU A 85 10.74 7.85 -6.08
N LEU A 86 11.29 6.69 -5.76
CA LEU A 86 12.45 6.13 -6.46
C LEU A 86 12.03 5.05 -7.46
N ASP A 87 11.11 4.16 -7.07
CA ASP A 87 10.64 3.05 -7.88
C ASP A 87 9.31 2.48 -7.32
N VAL A 88 8.59 1.69 -8.14
CA VAL A 88 7.40 0.91 -7.77
C VAL A 88 7.64 -0.55 -8.19
N PRO A 89 8.38 -1.34 -7.39
CA PRO A 89 8.91 -2.64 -7.81
C PRO A 89 7.89 -3.78 -7.76
N ASP A 90 6.76 -3.59 -7.07
CA ASP A 90 5.68 -4.58 -6.95
C ASP A 90 4.55 -4.19 -7.93
N PRO A 91 4.12 -5.08 -8.85
CA PRO A 91 3.14 -4.78 -9.90
C PRO A 91 1.70 -4.48 -9.41
#